data_AF-A0A524K564-F1
#
_entry.id   AF-A0A524K564-F1
#
_cell.length_a   1.000
_cell.length_b   1.000
_cell.length_c   1.000
_cell.angle_alpha   90.00
_cell.angle_beta   90.00
_cell.angle_gamma   90.00
#
_symmetry.space_group_name_H-M   'P 1'
#
loop_
_entity.id
_entity.type
_entity.pdbx_description
1 polymer ?
#
loop_
_entity_poly.entity_id
_entity_poly.type
_entity_poly.pdbx_seq_one_letter_code
_entity_poly.pdbx_strand_id
1 'polypeptide(L)'
;MHPLHHRSFTVSNSPLTHEKKKFYLDRTLVVILLLMTIASMLAIFGSLPLLPQWKNGVELLVKQGLWYLIGYAFLIFLIFFGIDRLFTGIRVFYWILLGLLILLLLDKIINLPFISPVNGTRAWFNFPGIGSVQPSEFMKIVLVIMTANVVHEHNQSK
;
A
#
# COMPACT_ATOMS: atom_id res chain seq x y z
N MET A 1 27.60 62.61 12.76
CA MET A 1 27.70 61.90 11.48
C MET A 1 28.25 60.51 11.77
N HIS A 2 27.39 59.50 11.80
CA HIS A 2 27.76 58.11 12.10
C HIS A 2 27.63 57.31 10.79
N PRO A 3 28.65 56.55 10.34
CA PRO A 3 28.56 55.81 9.09
C PRO A 3 27.71 54.56 9.28
N LEU A 4 26.74 54.37 8.37
CA LEU A 4 25.91 53.16 8.29
C LEU A 4 26.73 52.07 7.60
N HIS A 5 27.08 51.03 8.36
CA HIS A 5 27.67 49.79 7.83
C HIS A 5 26.63 49.11 6.93
N HIS A 6 26.84 49.16 5.61
CA HIS A 6 26.19 48.27 4.66
C HIS A 6 26.60 46.82 5.00
N ARG A 7 25.70 46.07 5.64
CA ARG A 7 25.82 44.61 5.68
C ARG A 7 25.43 44.09 4.30
N SER A 8 26.43 43.70 3.52
CA SER A 8 26.23 42.88 2.33
C SER A 8 25.68 41.52 2.77
N PHE A 9 24.42 41.26 2.44
CA PHE A 9 23.85 39.92 2.52
C PHE A 9 24.54 39.06 1.46
N THR A 10 25.56 38.31 1.87
CA THR A 10 26.12 37.24 1.06
C THR A 10 25.08 36.13 0.97
N VAL A 11 24.39 36.04 -0.18
CA VAL A 11 23.56 34.89 -0.53
C VAL A 11 24.49 33.67 -0.59
N SER A 12 24.39 32.82 0.44
CA SER A 12 25.12 31.55 0.47
C SER A 12 24.55 30.66 -0.62
N ASN A 13 25.25 30.60 -1.76
CA ASN A 13 24.99 29.63 -2.82
C ASN A 13 25.52 28.27 -2.36
N SER A 14 24.87 27.65 -1.38
CA SER A 14 25.09 26.24 -1.09
C SER A 14 24.54 25.43 -2.27
N PRO A 15 25.32 24.57 -2.94
CA PRO A 15 24.75 23.65 -3.91
C PRO A 15 23.67 22.85 -3.21
N LEU A 16 22.47 22.79 -3.80
CA LEU A 16 21.36 21.97 -3.33
C LEU A 16 21.79 20.49 -3.45
N THR A 17 22.63 20.02 -2.54
CA THR A 17 22.88 18.61 -2.35
C THR A 17 21.54 18.04 -1.91
N HIS A 18 20.84 17.40 -2.84
CA HIS A 18 19.65 16.61 -2.56
C HIS A 18 20.06 15.48 -1.61
N GLU A 19 20.10 15.79 -0.32
CA GLU A 19 20.25 14.86 0.79
C GLU A 19 19.17 13.80 0.60
N LYS A 20 19.55 12.62 0.07
CA LYS A 20 18.66 11.47 0.03
C LYS A 20 18.33 11.14 1.49
N LYS A 21 17.16 11.57 1.95
CA LYS A 21 16.70 11.32 3.30
C LYS A 21 16.72 9.82 3.53
N LYS A 22 17.66 9.34 4.37
CA LYS A 22 17.77 7.91 4.67
C LYS A 22 16.46 7.50 5.34
N PHE A 23 15.73 6.59 4.68
CA PHE A 23 14.55 5.99 5.28
C PHE A 23 14.99 5.03 6.37
N TYR A 24 14.67 5.35 7.62
CA TYR A 24 14.94 4.47 8.75
C TYR A 24 13.69 3.64 9.02
N LEU A 25 13.83 2.32 8.95
CA LEU A 25 12.78 1.41 9.39
C LEU A 25 12.62 1.50 10.91
N ASP A 26 11.42 1.86 11.36
CA ASP A 26 11.07 1.83 12.76
C ASP A 26 10.98 0.36 13.23
N ARG A 27 11.94 -0.04 14.06
CA ARG A 27 12.03 -1.41 14.57
C ARG A 27 10.81 -1.78 15.40
N THR A 28 10.20 -0.83 16.09
CA THR A 28 8.99 -1.04 16.90
C THR A 28 7.83 -1.45 16.01
N LEU A 29 7.61 -0.72 14.90
CA LEU A 29 6.56 -1.06 13.94
C LEU A 29 6.78 -2.43 13.30
N VAL A 30 8.03 -2.77 12.97
CA VAL A 30 8.37 -4.09 12.42
C VAL A 30 8.06 -5.20 13.43
N VAL A 31 8.41 -5.04 14.71
CA VAL A 31 8.10 -6.02 15.76
C VAL A 31 6.58 -6.17 15.94
N ILE A 32 5.84 -5.07 16.00
CA ILE A 32 4.37 -5.11 16.12
C ILE A 32 3.75 -5.85 14.93
N LEU A 33 4.23 -5.59 13.71
CA LEU A 33 3.76 -6.26 12.49
C LEU A 33 4.01 -7.78 12.54
N LEU A 34 5.19 -8.21 13.01
CA LEU A 34 5.51 -9.63 13.17
C LEU A 34 4.64 -10.30 14.23
N LEU A 35 4.40 -9.63 15.36
CA LEU A 35 3.52 -10.14 16.42
C LEU A 35 2.08 -10.30 15.92
N MET A 36 1.57 -9.34 15.14
CA MET A 36 0.25 -9.43 14.53
C MET A 36 0.14 -10.60 13.55
N THR A 37 1.19 -10.88 12.77
CA THR A 37 1.24 -12.04 11.88
C THR A 37 1.22 -13.36 12.66
N ILE A 38 1.96 -13.47 13.76
CA ILE A 38 1.93 -14.66 14.62
C ILE A 38 0.54 -14.84 15.23
N ALA A 39 -0.05 -13.78 15.78
CA ALA A 39 -1.39 -13.81 16.35
C ALA A 39 -2.45 -14.24 15.31
N SER A 40 -2.34 -13.75 14.07
CA SER A 40 -3.20 -14.15 12.95
C SER A 40 -3.06 -15.64 12.61
N MET A 41 -1.83 -16.15 12.51
CA MET A 41 -1.58 -17.57 12.24
C MET A 41 -2.11 -18.46 13.36
N LEU A 42 -1.96 -18.05 14.63
CA LEU A 42 -2.52 -18.76 15.79
C LEU A 42 -4.04 -18.73 15.80
N ALA A 43 -4.66 -17.61 15.44
CA ALA A 43 -6.12 -17.49 15.34
C ALA A 43 -6.69 -18.44 14.28
N ILE A 44 -6.04 -18.53 13.11
CA ILE A 44 -6.44 -19.48 12.07
C ILE A 44 -6.24 -20.90 12.58
N PHE A 45 -5.08 -21.22 13.16
CA PHE A 45 -4.79 -22.54 13.73
C PHE A 45 -5.86 -22.96 14.75
N GLY A 46 -6.27 -22.06 15.65
CA GLY A 46 -7.34 -22.30 16.63
C GLY A 46 -8.74 -22.43 16.01
N SER A 47 -8.96 -21.90 14.82
CA SER A 47 -10.24 -22.00 14.10
C SER A 47 -10.41 -23.30 13.28
N LEU A 48 -9.34 -24.08 13.07
CA LEU A 48 -9.37 -25.31 12.28
C LEU A 48 -10.49 -26.29 12.71
N PRO A 49 -10.71 -26.55 14.02
CA PRO A 49 -11.76 -27.47 14.47
C PRO A 49 -13.18 -26.96 14.18
N LEU A 50 -13.35 -25.67 13.90
CA LEU A 50 -14.65 -25.03 13.65
C LEU A 50 -14.99 -24.97 12.15
N LEU A 51 -14.08 -25.42 11.27
CA LEU A 51 -14.26 -25.32 9.83
C LEU A 51 -15.25 -26.39 9.31
N PRO A 52 -16.10 -26.04 8.32
CA PRO A 52 -16.93 -27.02 7.62
C PRO A 52 -16.11 -28.13 6.96
N GLN A 53 -16.62 -29.36 6.94
CA GLN A 53 -15.93 -30.55 6.42
C GLN A 53 -15.44 -30.43 4.95
N TRP A 54 -16.04 -29.53 4.16
CA TRP A 54 -15.66 -29.29 2.77
C TRP A 54 -14.48 -28.31 2.59
N LYS A 55 -14.00 -27.68 3.67
CA LYS A 55 -12.80 -26.81 3.63
C LYS A 55 -11.61 -27.51 4.27
N ASN A 56 -10.51 -27.57 3.54
CA ASN A 56 -9.25 -28.05 4.08
C ASN A 56 -8.58 -26.95 4.92
N GLY A 57 -8.60 -27.11 6.25
CA GLY A 57 -8.01 -26.14 7.19
C GLY A 57 -6.50 -25.96 7.01
N VAL A 58 -5.78 -27.01 6.59
CA VAL A 58 -4.34 -26.94 6.32
C VAL A 58 -4.06 -26.08 5.10
N GLU A 59 -4.90 -26.17 4.07
CA GLU A 59 -4.78 -25.35 2.86
C GLU A 59 -4.94 -23.85 3.16
N LEU A 60 -5.84 -23.48 4.08
CA LEU A 60 -6.01 -22.10 4.53
C LEU A 60 -4.75 -21.57 5.23
N LEU A 61 -4.13 -22.38 6.10
CA LEU A 61 -2.91 -21.99 6.80
C LEU A 61 -1.73 -21.83 5.84
N VAL A 62 -1.59 -22.73 4.85
CA VAL A 62 -0.57 -22.64 3.79
C VAL A 62 -0.78 -21.39 2.93
N LYS A 63 -2.03 -21.13 2.51
CA LYS A 63 -2.38 -19.91 1.76
C LYS A 63 -2.07 -18.65 2.56
N GLN A 64 -2.39 -18.62 3.86
CA GLN A 64 -2.08 -17.48 4.72
C GLN A 64 -0.57 -17.22 4.78
N GLY A 65 0.24 -18.28 4.97
CA GLY A 65 1.70 -18.18 4.98
C GLY A 65 2.25 -17.63 3.65
N LEU A 66 1.74 -18.13 2.52
CA LEU A 66 2.11 -17.65 1.19
C LEU A 66 1.78 -16.16 1.00
N TRP A 67 0.59 -15.72 1.42
CA TRP A 67 0.18 -14.32 1.32
C TRP A 67 1.03 -13.39 2.20
N TYR A 68 1.40 -13.82 3.41
CA TYR A 68 2.33 -13.06 4.23
C TYR A 68 3.71 -12.94 3.58
N LEU A 69 4.24 -14.02 3.01
CA LEU A 69 5.51 -14.01 2.30
C LEU A 69 5.49 -13.02 1.12
N ILE A 70 4.46 -13.10 0.27
CA ILE A 70 4.29 -12.20 -0.88
C ILE A 70 4.14 -10.76 -0.41
N GLY A 71 3.36 -10.51 0.65
CA GLY A 71 3.16 -9.18 1.23
C GLY A 71 4.46 -8.57 1.76
N TYR A 72 5.28 -9.34 2.48
CA TYR A 72 6.59 -8.87 2.95
C TYR A 72 7.56 -8.62 1.81
N ALA A 73 7.61 -9.50 0.81
CA ALA A 73 8.43 -9.30 -0.39
C ALA A 73 8.02 -8.02 -1.13
N PHE A 74 6.71 -7.79 -1.29
CA PHE A 74 6.17 -6.59 -1.90
C PHE A 74 6.48 -5.32 -1.09
N LEU A 75 6.39 -5.38 0.24
CA LEU A 75 6.76 -4.27 1.13
C LEU A 75 8.25 -3.91 0.98
N ILE A 76 9.13 -4.90 1.00
CA ILE A 76 10.58 -4.70 0.80
C ILE A 76 10.84 -4.10 -0.59
N PHE A 77 10.15 -4.62 -1.62
CA PHE A 77 10.22 -4.08 -2.97
C PHE A 77 9.82 -2.60 -3.02
N LEU A 78 8.72 -2.20 -2.37
CA LEU A 78 8.28 -0.80 -2.31
C LEU A 78 9.31 0.11 -1.62
N ILE A 79 9.91 -0.35 -0.52
CA ILE A 79 10.97 0.40 0.18
C ILE A 79 12.18 0.58 -0.74
N PHE A 80 12.58 -0.47 -1.46
CA PHE A 80 13.70 -0.43 -2.40
C PHE A 80 13.41 0.43 -3.64
N PHE A 81 12.18 0.37 -4.16
CA PHE A 81 11.73 1.15 -5.33
C PHE A 81 11.78 2.66 -5.06
N GLY A 82 11.77 3.05 -3.79
CA GLY A 82 11.93 4.42 -3.34
C GLY A 82 10.59 5.11 -3.16
N ILE A 83 10.35 5.52 -1.91
CA ILE A 83 9.13 6.21 -1.48
C ILE A 83 8.88 7.48 -2.31
N ASP A 84 9.93 8.22 -2.67
CA ASP A 84 9.80 9.46 -3.47
C ASP A 84 9.16 9.21 -4.85
N ARG A 85 9.48 8.09 -5.49
CA ARG A 85 8.86 7.72 -6.78
C ARG A 85 7.40 7.33 -6.61
N LEU A 86 7.05 6.73 -5.48
CA LEU A 86 5.67 6.39 -5.15
C LEU A 86 4.82 7.66 -5.00
N PHE A 87 5.34 8.69 -4.30
CA PHE A 87 4.65 9.97 -4.11
C PHE A 87 4.39 10.71 -5.42
N THR A 88 5.37 10.75 -6.34
CA THR A 88 5.20 11.41 -7.64
C THR A 88 4.32 10.61 -8.61
N GLY A 89 4.46 9.27 -8.61
CA GLY A 89 3.70 8.38 -9.49
C GLY A 89 2.26 8.11 -9.03
N ILE A 90 1.87 8.59 -7.85
CA ILE A 90 0.61 8.21 -7.20
C ILE A 90 -0.64 8.53 -8.03
N ARG A 91 -0.60 9.62 -8.82
CA ARG A 91 -1.71 10.02 -9.70
C ARG A 91 -1.95 9.01 -10.82
N VAL A 92 -0.89 8.41 -11.37
CA VAL A 92 -1.02 7.36 -12.41
C VAL A 92 -1.62 6.10 -11.80
N PHE A 93 -1.11 5.68 -10.64
CA PHE A 93 -1.67 4.55 -9.89
C PHE A 93 -3.16 4.77 -9.58
N TYR A 94 -3.54 5.96 -9.12
CA TYR A 94 -4.94 6.32 -8.86
C TYR A 94 -5.85 6.07 -10.06
N TRP A 95 -5.51 6.61 -11.24
CA TRP A 95 -6.34 6.43 -12.43
C TRP A 95 -6.43 4.97 -12.89
N ILE A 96 -5.34 4.21 -12.81
CA ILE A 96 -5.33 2.77 -13.14
C ILE A 96 -6.23 2.00 -12.18
N LEU A 97 -6.08 2.22 -10.86
CA LEU A 97 -6.88 1.56 -9.83
C LEU A 97 -8.36 1.95 -9.90
N LEU A 98 -8.65 3.20 -10.27
CA LEU A 98 -10.01 3.67 -10.49
C LEU A 98 -10.63 2.99 -11.72
N GLY A 99 -9.87 2.85 -12.81
CA GLY A 99 -10.28 2.11 -13.99
C GLY A 99 -10.58 0.64 -13.67
N LEU A 100 -9.73 -0.02 -12.86
CA LEU A 100 -10.00 -1.37 -12.37
C LEU A 100 -11.29 -1.42 -11.55
N LEU A 101 -11.54 -0.45 -10.66
CA LEU A 101 -12.75 -0.43 -9.85
C LEU A 101 -14.02 -0.24 -10.71
N ILE A 102 -13.95 0.62 -11.72
CA ILE A 102 -15.03 0.79 -12.70
C ILE A 102 -15.25 -0.49 -13.50
N LEU A 103 -14.17 -1.20 -13.89
CA LEU A 103 -14.28 -2.49 -14.57
C LEU A 103 -15.01 -3.53 -13.70
N LEU A 104 -14.74 -3.59 -12.39
CA LEU A 104 -15.52 -4.45 -11.48
C LEU A 104 -17.00 -4.06 -11.41
N LEU A 105 -17.31 -2.76 -11.49
CA LEU A 105 -18.69 -2.30 -11.51
C LEU A 105 -19.41 -2.72 -12.81
N LEU A 106 -18.72 -2.60 -13.94
CA LEU A 106 -19.23 -3.01 -15.27
C LEU A 106 -19.36 -4.52 -15.42
N ASP A 107 -18.52 -5.30 -14.72
CA ASP A 107 -18.63 -6.75 -14.69
C ASP A 107 -19.99 -7.24 -14.18
N LYS A 108 -20.63 -6.49 -13.28
CA LYS A 108 -22.01 -6.78 -12.84
C LYS A 108 -23.00 -6.85 -14.01
N ILE A 109 -22.71 -6.18 -15.12
CA ILE A 109 -23.56 -6.07 -16.31
C ILE A 109 -23.06 -7.02 -17.41
N ILE A 110 -21.74 -7.14 -17.60
CA ILE A 110 -21.12 -7.79 -18.78
C ILE A 110 -20.67 -9.24 -18.48
N ASN A 111 -20.57 -9.63 -17.21
CA ASN A 111 -20.19 -10.97 -16.75
C ASN A 111 -18.88 -11.49 -17.37
N LEU A 112 -17.78 -10.82 -17.06
CA LEU A 112 -16.43 -11.17 -17.47
C LEU A 112 -15.97 -12.47 -16.78
N PRO A 113 -15.21 -13.32 -17.49
CA PRO A 113 -14.78 -14.63 -16.98
C PRO A 113 -13.76 -14.56 -15.82
N PHE A 114 -13.15 -13.40 -15.58
CA PHE A 114 -12.09 -13.22 -14.57
C PHE A 114 -12.61 -12.75 -13.20
N ILE A 115 -13.91 -12.42 -13.10
CA ILE A 115 -14.53 -11.90 -11.89
C ILE A 115 -15.65 -12.86 -11.47
N SER A 116 -15.30 -13.83 -10.63
CA SER A 116 -16.31 -14.72 -10.05
C SER A 116 -16.95 -14.08 -8.82
N PRO A 117 -18.27 -14.20 -8.63
CA PRO A 117 -18.92 -13.69 -7.43
C PRO A 117 -18.41 -14.46 -6.20
N VAL A 118 -17.83 -13.73 -5.24
CA VAL A 118 -17.46 -14.27 -3.93
C VAL A 118 -18.53 -13.82 -2.95
N ASN A 119 -19.26 -14.75 -2.33
CA ASN A 119 -20.38 -14.45 -1.42
C ASN A 119 -21.41 -13.48 -2.01
N GLY A 120 -21.73 -13.60 -3.30
CA GLY A 120 -22.69 -12.71 -4.00
C GLY A 120 -22.13 -11.33 -4.39
N THR A 121 -20.88 -11.02 -4.08
CA THR A 121 -20.25 -9.73 -4.41
C THR A 121 -19.11 -9.92 -5.43
N ARG A 122 -19.19 -9.20 -6.55
CA ARG A 122 -18.15 -9.13 -7.60
C ARG A 122 -17.13 -8.03 -7.29
N ALA A 123 -16.42 -8.17 -6.16
CA ALA A 123 -15.40 -7.21 -5.70
C ALA A 123 -13.95 -7.73 -5.84
N TRP A 124 -13.78 -8.96 -6.34
CA TRP A 124 -12.52 -9.69 -6.32
C TRP A 124 -12.12 -10.12 -7.72
N PHE A 125 -10.87 -9.85 -8.10
CA PHE A 125 -10.25 -10.51 -9.23
C PHE A 125 -9.74 -11.86 -8.78
N ASN A 126 -10.31 -12.93 -9.31
CA ASN A 126 -9.95 -14.28 -8.92
C ASN A 126 -9.02 -14.86 -9.97
N PHE A 127 -7.77 -15.08 -9.60
CA PHE A 127 -6.81 -15.77 -10.43
C PHE A 127 -6.77 -17.25 -10.00
N PRO A 128 -7.15 -18.20 -10.88
CA PRO A 128 -7.17 -19.61 -10.52
C PRO A 128 -5.77 -20.06 -10.09
N GLY A 129 -5.67 -20.67 -8.90
CA GLY A 129 -4.42 -21.20 -8.32
C GLY A 129 -3.56 -20.18 -7.56
N ILE A 130 -3.66 -18.88 -7.83
CA ILE A 130 -2.85 -17.84 -7.18
C ILE A 130 -3.61 -17.20 -6.01
N GLY A 131 -4.93 -17.02 -6.16
CA GLY A 131 -5.80 -16.44 -5.15
C GLY A 131 -6.57 -15.23 -5.67
N SER A 132 -7.13 -14.46 -4.74
CA SER A 132 -8.02 -13.35 -5.04
C SER A 132 -7.37 -12.01 -4.68
N VAL A 133 -7.36 -11.07 -5.62
CA VAL A 133 -6.82 -9.72 -5.43
C VAL A 133 -7.95 -8.70 -5.47
N GLN A 134 -8.00 -7.83 -4.47
CA GLN A 134 -9.00 -6.78 -4.35
C GLN A 134 -8.38 -5.41 -4.66
N PRO A 135 -8.71 -4.76 -5.79
CA PRO A 135 -8.14 -3.46 -6.17
C PRO A 135 -8.45 -2.34 -5.16
N SER A 136 -9.61 -2.40 -4.50
CA SER A 136 -10.02 -1.36 -3.55
C SER A 136 -9.12 -1.29 -2.31
N GLU A 137 -8.42 -2.38 -1.96
CA GLU A 137 -7.44 -2.37 -0.87
C GLU A 137 -6.26 -1.45 -1.19
N PHE A 138 -5.74 -1.55 -2.42
CA PHE A 138 -4.67 -0.67 -2.91
C PHE A 138 -5.15 0.77 -3.09
N MET A 139 -6.41 0.98 -3.51
CA MET A 139 -6.98 2.32 -3.64
C MET A 139 -6.97 3.09 -2.32
N LYS A 140 -7.24 2.44 -1.18
CA LYS A 140 -7.19 3.09 0.14
C LYS A 140 -5.81 3.68 0.44
N ILE A 141 -4.74 2.94 0.14
CA ILE A 141 -3.36 3.40 0.34
C ILE A 141 -3.07 4.60 -0.57
N VAL A 142 -3.46 4.52 -1.84
CA VAL A 142 -3.28 5.59 -2.83
C VAL A 142 -3.99 6.88 -2.41
N LEU A 143 -5.22 6.77 -1.91
CA LEU A 143 -5.99 7.92 -1.43
C LEU A 143 -5.33 8.59 -0.22
N VAL A 144 -4.82 7.82 0.75
CA VAL A 144 -4.08 8.38 1.90
C VAL A 144 -2.88 9.20 1.44
N ILE A 145 -2.10 8.68 0.49
CA ILE A 145 -0.92 9.37 -0.05
C ILE A 145 -1.33 10.62 -0.85
N MET A 146 -2.36 10.52 -1.70
CA MET A 146 -2.90 11.65 -2.46
C MET A 146 -3.39 12.77 -1.54
N THR A 147 -4.16 12.45 -0.52
CA THR A 147 -4.64 13.42 0.47
C THR A 147 -3.46 14.07 1.21
N ALA A 148 -2.45 13.30 1.60
CA ALA A 148 -1.24 13.85 2.22
C ALA A 148 -0.52 14.86 1.30
N ASN A 149 -0.41 14.56 0.00
CA ASN A 149 0.18 15.48 -0.97
C ASN A 149 -0.63 16.78 -1.11
N VAL A 150 -1.95 16.69 -1.25
CA VAL A 150 -2.82 17.87 -1.39
C VAL A 150 -2.75 18.77 -0.15
N VAL A 151 -2.74 18.17 1.05
CA VAL A 151 -2.58 18.91 2.31
C VAL A 151 -1.21 19.56 2.41
N HIS A 152 -0.15 18.85 1.99
CA HIS A 152 1.20 19.40 1.97
C HIS A 152 1.32 20.61 1.02
N GLU A 153 0.84 20.49 -0.22
CA GLU A 153 0.82 21.59 -1.20
C GLU A 153 0.04 22.80 -0.68
N HIS A 154 -1.14 22.58 -0.09
CA HIS A 154 -1.96 23.67 0.47
C HIS A 154 -1.26 24.39 1.63
N ASN A 155 -0.57 23.67 2.50
CA ASN A 155 0.18 24.25 3.63
C ASN A 155 1.46 24.97 3.20
N GLN A 156 2.08 24.60 2.08
CA GLN A 156 3.24 25.31 1.52
C GLN A 156 2.83 26.59 0.77
N SER A 157 1.58 26.66 0.28
CA SER A 157 1.02 27.85 -0.38
C SER A 157 0.45 28.91 0.56
N LYS A 158 0.57 28.69 1.88
CA LYS A 158 0.25 29.66 2.94
C LYS A 158 1.52 30.29 3.48
#